data_AF-A0A1Q6RV91-F1
#
_entry.id   AF-A0A1Q6RV91-F1
#
_cell.length_a   1.000
_cell.length_b   1.000
_cell.length_c   1.000
_cell.angle_alpha   90.00
_cell.angle_beta   90.00
_cell.angle_gamma   90.00
#
_symmetry.space_group_name_H-M   'P 1'
#
loop_
_entity.id
_entity.type
_entity.pdbx_description
1 polymer ?
#
loop_
_entity_poly.entity_id
_entity_poly.type
_entity_poly.pdbx_seq_one_letter_code
_entity_poly.pdbx_strand_id
1 'polypeptide(L)'
;MFILKKNAKKFVYTDLMTIASVEEQRIDLKIKVPRENIRICVIDDEGFDINMLYDLGYMNIRKKIQFESIDEYKDYDIVLCDVEGIGSNVDMDRQGLAVAEQIKNVYPEKVVLLYSGKNIETFGEMPKVIDGYLRKQSSMSELAKSLDNYYRKSIDPIVVWEKTRNEMLNNKISTKTIAFLEDRYCRSLLEKKEYLYSNTDVQDIERFSIENIAKYIEVLAKVVEIVGRLHTDV
;
A
#
# COMPACT_ATOMS: atom_id res chain seq x y z
N MET A 1 -44.86 10.25 15.09
CA MET A 1 -43.56 9.55 15.00
C MET A 1 -42.73 10.14 13.85
N PHE A 2 -42.16 11.34 14.00
CA PHE A 2 -41.40 12.03 12.92
C PHE A 2 -40.11 12.72 13.38
N ILE A 3 -39.78 12.67 14.69
CA ILE A 3 -38.63 13.39 15.28
C ILE A 3 -37.34 12.54 15.31
N LEU A 4 -37.44 11.21 15.15
CA LEU A 4 -36.28 10.32 15.23
C LEU A 4 -35.28 10.48 14.08
N LYS A 5 -35.72 10.70 12.83
CA LYS A 5 -34.80 10.74 11.67
C LYS A 5 -33.86 11.96 11.66
N LYS A 6 -34.31 13.14 12.12
CA LYS A 6 -33.49 14.36 12.12
C LYS A 6 -32.45 14.31 13.25
N ASN A 7 -32.83 13.79 14.41
CA ASN A 7 -31.93 13.56 15.54
C ASN A 7 -30.93 12.44 15.25
N ALA A 8 -31.35 11.36 14.57
CA ALA A 8 -30.45 10.29 14.13
C ALA A 8 -29.40 10.79 13.14
N LYS A 9 -29.78 11.58 12.12
CA LYS A 9 -28.78 12.16 11.19
C LYS A 9 -27.79 13.08 11.90
N LYS A 10 -28.26 13.96 12.79
CA LYS A 10 -27.38 14.86 13.56
C LYS A 10 -26.43 14.07 14.45
N PHE A 11 -26.93 13.02 15.11
CA PHE A 11 -26.15 12.12 15.96
C PHE A 11 -25.07 11.38 15.17
N VAL A 12 -25.42 10.82 14.00
CA VAL A 12 -24.46 10.14 13.11
C VAL A 12 -23.34 11.07 12.68
N TYR A 13 -23.63 12.30 12.24
CA TYR A 13 -22.58 13.24 11.84
C TYR A 13 -21.67 13.69 12.99
N THR A 14 -22.18 13.78 14.22
CA THR A 14 -21.37 14.13 15.40
C THR A 14 -20.52 12.99 15.92
N ASP A 15 -20.82 11.75 15.52
CA ASP A 15 -20.14 10.53 16.01
C ASP A 15 -19.17 9.94 14.97
N LEU A 16 -19.06 10.51 13.77
CA LEU A 16 -18.07 10.04 12.80
C LEU A 16 -16.67 10.37 13.29
N MET A 17 -15.82 9.34 13.37
CA MET A 17 -14.39 9.48 13.55
C MET A 17 -13.76 10.03 12.27
N THR A 18 -12.69 10.80 12.45
CA THR A 18 -11.91 11.35 11.33
C THR A 18 -10.45 11.00 11.53
N ILE A 19 -9.63 11.16 10.48
CA ILE A 19 -8.19 10.88 10.61
C ILE A 19 -7.51 11.72 11.70
N ALA A 20 -8.03 12.91 12.02
CA ALA A 20 -7.55 13.72 13.14
C ALA A 20 -7.59 12.96 14.48
N SER A 21 -8.61 12.11 14.69
CA SER A 21 -8.71 11.26 15.89
C SER A 21 -7.57 10.23 15.98
N VAL A 22 -7.05 9.77 14.83
CA VAL A 22 -5.89 8.88 14.76
C VAL A 22 -4.59 9.67 14.95
N GLU A 23 -4.47 10.85 14.35
CA GLU A 23 -3.32 11.75 14.50
C GLU A 23 -3.06 12.13 15.96
N GLU A 24 -4.11 12.43 16.72
CA GLU A 24 -4.03 12.74 18.15
C GLU A 24 -3.40 11.60 18.97
N GLN A 25 -3.62 10.35 18.57
CA GLN A 25 -3.08 9.17 19.25
C GLN A 25 -1.62 8.85 18.89
N ARG A 26 -1.05 9.56 17.90
CA ARG A 26 0.33 9.40 17.43
C ARG A 26 0.69 7.94 17.17
N ILE A 27 -0.22 7.22 16.52
CA ILE A 27 -0.03 5.78 16.21
C ILE A 27 1.19 5.60 15.30
N ASP A 28 1.43 6.54 14.39
CA ASP A 28 2.58 6.61 13.48
C ASP A 28 3.93 6.47 14.20
N LEU A 29 4.08 7.06 15.40
CA LEU A 29 5.32 7.00 16.19
C LEU A 29 5.56 5.64 16.84
N LYS A 30 4.50 4.84 16.99
CA LYS A 30 4.55 3.52 17.63
C LYS A 30 4.85 2.40 16.64
N ILE A 31 4.69 2.66 15.34
CA ILE A 31 4.94 1.68 14.29
C ILE A 31 6.45 1.46 14.15
N LYS A 32 6.91 0.32 14.67
CA LYS A 32 8.27 -0.20 14.45
C LYS A 32 8.14 -1.54 13.76
N VAL A 33 8.50 -1.60 12.48
CA VAL A 33 8.56 -2.89 11.77
C VAL A 33 10.02 -3.32 11.66
N PRO A 34 10.42 -4.42 12.33
CA PRO A 34 11.72 -5.04 12.13
C PRO A 34 11.92 -5.42 10.65
N ARG A 35 13.10 -5.13 10.09
CA ARG A 35 13.42 -5.45 8.68
C ARG A 35 13.30 -6.94 8.38
N GLU A 36 13.56 -7.79 9.36
CA GLU A 36 13.38 -9.25 9.27
C GLU A 36 11.93 -9.65 8.96
N ASN A 37 10.92 -8.85 9.33
CA ASN A 37 9.51 -9.14 9.04
C ASN A 37 9.05 -8.68 7.65
N ILE A 38 9.91 -7.97 6.91
CA ILE A 38 9.58 -7.42 5.59
C ILE A 38 9.96 -8.43 4.52
N ARG A 39 8.97 -8.85 3.73
CA ARG A 39 9.16 -9.81 2.62
C ARG A 39 9.45 -9.04 1.33
N ILE A 40 10.63 -9.27 0.76
CA ILE A 40 11.11 -8.58 -0.43
C ILE A 40 11.24 -9.57 -1.59
N CYS A 41 10.65 -9.24 -2.74
CA CYS A 41 10.95 -9.89 -4.01
C CYS A 41 11.85 -8.99 -4.86
N VAL A 42 12.92 -9.55 -5.39
CA VAL A 42 13.77 -8.89 -6.40
C VAL A 42 13.57 -9.61 -7.73
N ILE A 43 13.21 -8.88 -8.78
CA ILE A 43 13.14 -9.41 -10.15
C ILE A 43 14.29 -8.75 -10.92
N ASP A 44 15.29 -9.54 -11.29
CA ASP A 44 16.51 -9.07 -11.97
C ASP A 44 17.21 -10.25 -12.65
N ASP A 45 17.48 -10.12 -13.95
CA ASP A 45 18.12 -11.13 -14.78
C ASP A 45 19.65 -11.03 -14.82
N GLU A 46 20.21 -9.84 -14.58
CA GLU A 46 21.64 -9.55 -14.69
C GLU A 46 22.48 -9.90 -13.44
N GLY A 47 21.87 -10.22 -12.31
CA GLY A 47 22.61 -10.68 -11.13
C GLY A 47 22.59 -9.76 -9.92
N PHE A 48 21.45 -9.16 -9.54
CA PHE A 48 21.30 -8.45 -8.26
C PHE A 48 21.91 -9.24 -7.09
N ASP A 49 22.81 -8.61 -6.33
CA ASP A 49 23.45 -9.17 -5.15
C ASP A 49 22.53 -9.04 -3.93
N ILE A 50 21.80 -10.12 -3.65
CA ILE A 50 20.88 -10.18 -2.50
C ILE A 50 21.59 -10.15 -1.14
N ASN A 51 22.90 -10.44 -1.09
CA ASN A 51 23.66 -10.38 0.17
C ASN A 51 23.67 -8.98 0.74
N MET A 52 23.67 -7.94 -0.10
CA MET A 52 23.51 -6.57 0.33
C MET A 52 22.23 -6.35 1.16
N LEU A 53 21.11 -6.99 0.80
CA LEU A 53 19.86 -6.84 1.56
C LEU A 53 19.91 -7.62 2.88
N TYR A 54 20.57 -8.78 2.91
CA TYR A 54 20.83 -9.53 4.14
C TYR A 54 21.71 -8.74 5.12
N ASP A 55 22.78 -8.11 4.63
CA ASP A 55 23.67 -7.25 5.43
C ASP A 55 22.94 -6.02 6.00
N LEU A 56 21.87 -5.58 5.33
CA LEU A 56 20.98 -4.54 5.79
C LEU A 56 19.90 -5.06 6.77
N GLY A 57 19.87 -6.36 7.08
CA GLY A 57 18.95 -6.95 8.06
C GLY A 57 17.57 -7.35 7.51
N TYR A 58 17.39 -7.35 6.18
CA TYR A 58 16.21 -7.98 5.57
C TYR A 58 16.47 -9.48 5.46
N MET A 59 15.62 -10.30 6.08
CA MET A 59 15.85 -11.75 6.16
C MET A 59 14.95 -12.55 5.21
N ASN A 60 13.83 -11.95 4.76
CA ASN A 60 12.84 -12.61 3.93
C ASN A 60 12.93 -12.11 2.47
N ILE A 61 14.02 -12.47 1.78
CA ILE A 61 14.28 -12.05 0.40
C ILE A 61 14.10 -13.23 -0.54
N ARG A 62 13.46 -13.01 -1.69
CA ARG A 62 13.44 -13.93 -2.83
C ARG A 62 13.89 -13.22 -4.08
N LYS A 63 14.69 -13.91 -4.90
CA LYS A 63 15.11 -13.43 -6.22
C LYS A 63 14.41 -14.23 -7.31
N LYS A 64 13.93 -13.54 -8.35
CA LYS A 64 13.42 -14.09 -9.60
C LYS A 64 14.19 -13.47 -10.77
N ILE A 65 14.37 -14.25 -11.83
CA ILE A 65 15.05 -13.81 -13.06
C ILE A 65 14.07 -13.09 -13.99
N GLN A 66 12.79 -13.49 -13.97
CA GLN A 66 11.77 -12.97 -14.86
C GLN A 66 10.41 -12.92 -14.17
N PHE A 67 9.49 -12.12 -14.73
CA PHE A 67 8.07 -12.15 -14.38
C PHE A 67 7.38 -13.35 -15.05
N GLU A 68 6.67 -14.16 -14.25
CA GLU A 68 5.99 -15.37 -14.74
C GLU A 68 4.48 -15.27 -14.56
N SER A 69 4.03 -15.01 -13.32
CA SER A 69 2.62 -14.83 -13.03
C SER A 69 2.40 -13.82 -11.92
N ILE A 70 1.25 -13.13 -11.98
CA ILE A 70 0.91 -12.09 -11.02
C ILE A 70 0.73 -12.64 -9.60
N ASP A 71 0.16 -13.84 -9.45
CA ASP A 71 -0.20 -14.41 -8.15
C ASP A 71 1.00 -14.68 -7.23
N GLU A 72 2.19 -14.88 -7.79
CA GLU A 72 3.42 -15.08 -7.03
C GLU A 72 3.80 -13.86 -6.19
N TYR A 73 3.33 -12.67 -6.58
CA TYR A 73 3.70 -11.45 -5.91
C TYR A 73 2.87 -11.17 -4.66
N LYS A 74 1.74 -11.88 -4.47
CA LYS A 74 0.76 -11.66 -3.40
C LYS A 74 1.37 -11.59 -2.00
N ASP A 75 2.39 -12.40 -1.73
CA ASP A 75 2.97 -12.55 -0.41
C ASP A 75 4.19 -11.66 -0.14
N TYR A 76 4.51 -10.71 -1.02
CA TYR A 76 5.57 -9.73 -0.73
C TYR A 76 5.01 -8.41 -0.25
N ASP A 77 5.83 -7.72 0.53
CA ASP A 77 5.57 -6.38 1.04
C ASP A 77 6.27 -5.32 0.17
N ILE A 78 7.48 -5.66 -0.34
CA ILE A 78 8.24 -4.86 -1.31
C ILE A 78 8.58 -5.70 -2.54
N VAL A 79 8.43 -5.13 -3.73
CA VAL A 79 8.92 -5.69 -5.00
C VAL A 79 9.90 -4.71 -5.64
N LEU A 80 11.13 -5.18 -5.87
CA LEU A 80 12.17 -4.47 -6.61
C LEU A 80 12.27 -5.05 -8.02
N CYS A 81 11.99 -4.24 -9.02
CA CYS A 81 12.04 -4.65 -10.42
C CYS A 81 13.24 -3.99 -11.11
N ASP A 82 14.13 -4.77 -11.71
CA ASP A 82 14.98 -4.19 -12.75
C ASP A 82 14.10 -3.69 -13.91
N VAL A 83 14.55 -2.65 -14.60
CA VAL A 83 13.80 -2.07 -15.71
C VAL A 83 14.00 -2.88 -16.98
N GLU A 84 15.20 -3.44 -17.18
CA GLU A 84 15.54 -4.19 -18.38
C GLU A 84 15.55 -5.70 -18.11
N GLY A 85 15.34 -6.50 -19.16
CA GLY A 85 15.57 -7.94 -19.16
C GLY A 85 14.42 -8.77 -18.58
N ILE A 86 13.71 -8.24 -17.57
CA ILE A 86 12.75 -9.04 -16.78
C ILE A 86 11.32 -9.12 -17.35
N GLY A 87 10.98 -8.25 -18.31
CA GLY A 87 9.60 -7.98 -18.73
C GLY A 87 9.32 -8.14 -20.22
N SER A 88 10.26 -8.69 -20.99
CA SER A 88 10.15 -8.84 -22.44
C SER A 88 8.93 -9.66 -22.89
N ASN A 89 8.46 -10.60 -22.05
CA ASN A 89 7.25 -11.39 -22.29
C ASN A 89 5.94 -10.64 -21.99
N VAL A 90 6.01 -9.53 -21.25
CA VAL A 90 4.85 -8.69 -20.88
C VAL A 90 4.71 -7.53 -21.86
N ASP A 91 5.79 -6.78 -22.03
CA ASP A 91 5.88 -5.65 -22.96
C ASP A 91 7.35 -5.52 -23.38
N MET A 92 7.64 -5.72 -24.66
CA MET A 92 9.01 -5.72 -25.17
C MET A 92 9.70 -4.35 -25.03
N ASP A 93 8.92 -3.26 -25.09
CA ASP A 93 9.44 -1.89 -25.08
C ASP A 93 9.53 -1.36 -23.65
N ARG A 94 8.50 -1.61 -22.84
CA ARG A 94 8.42 -1.09 -21.46
C ARG A 94 9.06 -2.03 -20.44
N GLN A 95 9.14 -3.32 -20.73
CA GLN A 95 9.80 -4.35 -19.92
C GLN A 95 9.45 -4.27 -18.43
N GLY A 96 10.44 -4.12 -17.55
CA GLY A 96 10.26 -4.06 -16.11
C GLY A 96 9.36 -2.92 -15.64
N LEU A 97 9.22 -1.87 -16.45
CA LEU A 97 8.25 -0.79 -16.20
C LEU A 97 6.81 -1.29 -16.27
N ALA A 98 6.47 -2.07 -17.29
CA ALA A 98 5.15 -2.68 -17.45
C ALA A 98 4.88 -3.73 -16.37
N VAL A 99 5.90 -4.52 -16.01
CA VAL A 99 5.82 -5.48 -14.90
C VAL A 99 5.49 -4.77 -13.58
N ALA A 100 6.24 -3.72 -13.24
CA ALA A 100 6.01 -2.96 -12.01
C ALA A 100 4.61 -2.32 -11.98
N GLU A 101 4.17 -1.74 -13.09
CA GLU A 101 2.81 -1.19 -13.23
C GLU A 101 1.74 -2.26 -13.04
N GLN A 102 1.89 -3.43 -13.65
CA GLN A 102 0.96 -4.54 -13.52
C GLN A 102 0.86 -5.06 -12.09
N ILE A 103 2.00 -5.25 -11.41
CA ILE A 103 2.05 -5.67 -10.01
C ILE A 103 1.33 -4.66 -9.13
N LYS A 104 1.62 -3.37 -9.31
CA LYS A 104 1.02 -2.32 -8.48
C LYS A 104 -0.49 -2.15 -8.71
N ASN A 105 -0.96 -2.37 -9.93
CA ASN A 105 -2.38 -2.31 -10.25
C ASN A 105 -3.18 -3.46 -9.61
N VAL A 106 -2.58 -4.64 -9.46
CA VAL A 106 -3.22 -5.80 -8.83
C VAL A 106 -3.04 -5.81 -7.31
N TYR A 107 -1.89 -5.36 -6.82
CA TYR A 107 -1.55 -5.27 -5.39
C TYR A 107 -1.19 -3.83 -5.00
N PRO A 108 -2.17 -2.92 -4.92
CA PRO A 108 -1.94 -1.50 -4.65
C PRO A 108 -1.31 -1.21 -3.28
N GLU A 109 -1.43 -2.13 -2.33
CA GLU A 109 -0.88 -2.04 -0.99
C GLU A 109 0.62 -2.32 -0.92
N LYS A 110 1.19 -3.00 -1.93
CA LYS A 110 2.63 -3.33 -1.96
C LYS A 110 3.47 -2.15 -2.35
N VAL A 111 4.68 -2.09 -1.83
CA VAL A 111 5.69 -1.14 -2.32
C VAL A 111 6.32 -1.71 -3.58
N VAL A 112 6.14 -1.06 -4.73
CA VAL A 112 6.75 -1.47 -6.00
C VAL A 112 7.73 -0.40 -6.44
N LEU A 113 9.01 -0.79 -6.53
CA LEU A 113 10.11 0.11 -6.88
C LEU A 113 10.86 -0.41 -8.09
N LEU A 114 11.22 0.51 -8.97
CA LEU A 114 12.16 0.22 -10.05
C LEU A 114 13.59 0.37 -9.52
N TYR A 115 14.47 -0.56 -9.85
CA TYR A 115 15.86 -0.58 -9.42
C TYR A 115 16.78 -0.80 -10.62
N SER A 116 17.33 0.29 -11.17
CA SER A 116 18.16 0.20 -12.39
C SER A 116 19.36 1.13 -12.37
N GLY A 117 20.36 0.80 -13.16
CA GLY A 117 21.48 1.68 -13.49
C GLY A 117 21.24 2.51 -14.75
N LYS A 118 20.20 2.18 -15.53
CA LYS A 118 19.90 2.81 -16.81
C LYS A 118 18.95 4.01 -16.65
N ASN A 119 18.85 4.82 -17.71
CA ASN A 119 17.82 5.86 -17.75
C ASN A 119 16.46 5.21 -18.01
N ILE A 120 15.54 5.35 -17.06
CA ILE A 120 14.17 4.84 -17.15
C ILE A 120 13.41 5.39 -18.35
N GLU A 121 13.71 6.63 -18.76
CA GLU A 121 13.04 7.32 -19.87
C GLU A 121 13.20 6.58 -21.21
N THR A 122 14.24 5.75 -21.34
CA THR A 122 14.44 4.87 -22.52
C THR A 122 13.32 3.83 -22.65
N PHE A 123 12.66 3.48 -21.56
CA PHE A 123 11.58 2.49 -21.48
C PHE A 123 10.19 3.15 -21.36
N GLY A 124 10.13 4.49 -21.38
CA GLY A 124 8.91 5.30 -21.28
C GLY A 124 8.79 6.12 -20.00
N GLU A 125 7.68 6.86 -19.88
CA GLU A 125 7.36 7.63 -18.68
C GLU A 125 7.00 6.70 -17.53
N MET A 126 7.55 6.97 -16.34
CA MET A 126 7.25 6.19 -15.14
C MET A 126 5.78 6.36 -14.74
N PRO A 127 4.97 5.28 -14.69
CA PRO A 127 3.59 5.35 -14.24
C PRO A 127 3.50 5.91 -12.82
N LYS A 128 2.56 6.85 -12.61
CA LYS A 128 2.34 7.50 -11.32
C LYS A 128 1.94 6.55 -10.19
N VAL A 129 1.50 5.34 -10.54
CA VAL A 129 1.13 4.30 -9.57
C VAL A 129 2.35 3.68 -8.90
N ILE A 130 3.50 3.61 -9.59
CA ILE A 130 4.76 3.04 -9.07
C ILE A 130 5.27 3.93 -7.94
N ASP A 131 5.69 3.32 -6.82
CA ASP A 131 6.02 4.08 -5.62
C ASP A 131 7.34 4.84 -5.74
N GLY A 132 8.27 4.36 -6.55
CA GLY A 132 9.50 5.07 -6.81
C GLY A 132 10.53 4.35 -7.68
N TYR A 133 11.66 5.03 -7.85
CA TYR A 133 12.83 4.57 -8.59
C TYR A 133 14.08 4.71 -7.73
N LEU A 134 14.91 3.67 -7.73
CA LEU A 134 16.16 3.54 -7.01
C LEU A 134 17.29 3.30 -8.01
N ARG A 135 18.37 4.08 -7.92
CA ARG A 135 19.53 3.93 -8.82
C ARG A 135 20.49 2.87 -8.29
N LYS A 136 20.96 1.95 -9.15
CA LYS A 136 21.95 0.91 -8.81
C LYS A 136 23.27 1.47 -8.24
N GLN A 137 23.57 2.76 -8.44
CA GLN A 137 24.78 3.43 -7.95
C GLN A 137 24.67 3.98 -6.52
N SER A 138 23.50 3.88 -5.87
CA SER A 138 23.34 4.34 -4.48
C SER A 138 24.13 3.48 -3.51
N SER A 139 24.66 4.09 -2.46
CA SER A 139 25.33 3.35 -1.38
C SER A 139 24.37 2.40 -0.64
N MET A 140 24.89 1.35 0.00
CA MET A 140 24.08 0.42 0.81
C MET A 140 23.25 1.16 1.88
N SER A 141 23.82 2.21 2.48
CA SER A 141 23.12 3.05 3.47
C SER A 141 21.93 3.81 2.87
N GLU A 142 22.08 4.35 1.66
CA GLU A 142 21.01 5.05 0.96
C GLU A 142 19.90 4.10 0.50
N LEU A 143 20.27 2.91 0.03
CA LEU A 143 19.31 1.88 -0.32
C LEU A 143 18.46 1.50 0.90
N ALA A 144 19.09 1.20 2.03
CA ALA A 144 18.39 0.84 3.26
C ALA A 144 17.44 1.95 3.74
N LYS A 145 17.90 3.20 3.76
CA LYS A 145 17.08 4.36 4.13
C LYS A 145 15.89 4.52 3.18
N SER A 146 16.10 4.28 1.89
CA SER A 146 15.04 4.41 0.88
C SER A 146 13.99 3.33 1.04
N LEU A 147 14.39 2.06 1.15
CA LEU A 147 13.49 0.92 1.37
C LEU A 147 12.67 1.10 2.65
N ASP A 148 13.33 1.45 3.76
CA ASP A 148 12.66 1.71 5.04
C ASP A 148 11.65 2.86 4.91
N ASN A 149 12.01 3.94 4.22
CA ASN A 149 11.14 5.10 4.05
C ASN A 149 9.92 4.78 3.18
N TYR A 150 10.10 4.07 2.06
CA TYR A 150 8.98 3.65 1.22
C TYR A 150 8.05 2.71 1.97
N TYR A 151 8.62 1.71 2.65
CA TYR A 151 7.82 0.77 3.42
C TYR A 151 7.11 1.42 4.59
N ARG A 152 7.80 2.27 5.37
CA ARG A 152 7.17 3.03 6.47
C ARG A 152 6.00 3.87 5.97
N LYS A 153 6.16 4.59 4.84
CA LYS A 153 5.06 5.38 4.26
C LYS A 153 3.90 4.52 3.78
N SER A 154 4.15 3.30 3.31
CA SER A 154 3.11 2.37 2.87
C SER A 154 2.26 1.79 4.00
N ILE A 155 2.73 1.90 5.25
CA ILE A 155 2.03 1.39 6.43
C ILE A 155 1.66 2.49 7.43
N ASP A 156 2.01 3.75 7.14
CA ASP A 156 1.67 4.89 7.98
C ASP A 156 0.16 5.20 7.83
N PRO A 157 -0.63 5.11 8.90
CA PRO A 157 -2.08 5.19 8.77
C PRO A 157 -2.59 6.50 8.19
N ILE A 158 -1.89 7.59 8.47
CA ILE A 158 -2.27 8.94 8.06
C ILE A 158 -1.90 9.12 6.60
N VAL A 159 -0.65 8.81 6.24
CA VAL A 159 -0.15 8.94 4.86
C VAL A 159 -0.97 8.06 3.90
N VAL A 160 -1.27 6.83 4.30
CA VAL A 160 -2.05 5.90 3.47
C VAL A 160 -3.48 6.40 3.31
N TRP A 161 -4.11 6.92 4.37
CA TRP A 161 -5.45 7.51 4.28
C TRP A 161 -5.48 8.69 3.32
N GLU A 162 -4.55 9.63 3.44
CA GLU A 162 -4.48 10.82 2.58
C GLU A 162 -4.31 10.44 1.10
N LYS A 163 -3.39 9.51 0.79
CA LYS A 163 -3.19 9.01 -0.57
C LYS A 163 -4.47 8.36 -1.12
N THR A 164 -5.03 7.42 -0.36
CA THR A 164 -6.24 6.67 -0.73
C THR A 164 -7.43 7.61 -0.94
N ARG A 165 -7.60 8.59 -0.05
CA ARG A 165 -8.65 9.62 -0.14
C ARG A 165 -8.51 10.46 -1.41
N ASN A 166 -7.31 10.90 -1.74
CA ASN A 166 -7.07 11.68 -2.96
C ASN A 166 -7.35 10.86 -4.22
N GLU A 167 -6.97 9.59 -4.24
CA GLU A 167 -7.29 8.68 -5.34
C GLU A 167 -8.81 8.45 -5.48
N MET A 168 -9.53 8.26 -4.37
CA MET A 168 -10.99 8.14 -4.37
C MET A 168 -11.65 9.40 -4.93
N LEU A 169 -11.17 10.58 -4.53
CA LEU A 169 -11.69 11.87 -5.06
C LEU A 169 -11.43 12.01 -6.57
N ASN A 170 -10.23 11.66 -7.02
CA ASN A 170 -9.88 11.69 -8.45
C ASN A 170 -10.75 10.73 -9.28
N ASN A 171 -11.15 9.60 -8.69
CA ASN A 171 -12.05 8.62 -9.32
C ASN A 171 -13.53 8.92 -9.10
N LYS A 172 -13.87 10.13 -8.61
CA LYS A 172 -15.25 10.61 -8.44
C LYS A 172 -16.09 9.75 -7.48
N ILE A 173 -15.44 9.06 -6.55
CA ILE A 173 -16.11 8.37 -5.44
C ILE A 173 -16.84 9.40 -4.60
N SER A 174 -18.05 9.08 -4.14
CA SER A 174 -18.88 10.07 -3.46
C SER A 174 -18.27 10.45 -2.11
N THR A 175 -18.26 11.74 -1.77
CA THR A 175 -17.67 12.23 -0.49
C THR A 175 -18.34 11.61 0.73
N LYS A 176 -19.63 11.24 0.61
CA LYS A 176 -20.34 10.48 1.65
C LYS A 176 -19.79 9.06 1.81
N THR A 177 -19.33 8.40 0.76
CA THR A 177 -18.68 7.07 0.84
C THR A 177 -17.33 7.20 1.50
N ILE A 178 -16.55 8.18 1.06
CA ILE A 178 -15.22 8.48 1.61
C ILE A 178 -15.33 8.75 3.12
N ALA A 179 -16.24 9.62 3.56
CA ALA A 179 -16.42 9.94 4.97
C ALA A 179 -16.82 8.71 5.82
N PHE A 180 -17.59 7.79 5.23
CA PHE A 180 -17.98 6.57 5.93
C PHE A 180 -16.85 5.55 6.01
N LEU A 181 -16.04 5.45 4.95
CA LEU A 181 -14.83 4.63 4.96
C LEU A 181 -13.79 5.19 5.95
N GLU A 182 -13.69 6.51 6.05
CA GLU A 182 -12.82 7.20 7.03
C GLU A 182 -13.16 6.80 8.46
N ASP A 183 -14.43 6.90 8.82
CA ASP A 183 -14.92 6.52 10.15
C ASP A 183 -14.60 5.05 10.47
N ARG A 184 -14.91 4.14 9.55
CA ARG A 184 -14.60 2.70 9.71
C ARG A 184 -13.11 2.45 9.86
N TYR A 185 -12.28 3.11 9.05
CA TYR A 185 -10.83 2.98 9.12
C TYR A 185 -10.30 3.47 10.48
N CYS A 186 -10.72 4.65 10.92
CA CYS A 186 -10.32 5.23 12.20
C CYS A 186 -10.76 4.36 13.38
N ARG A 187 -12.01 3.90 13.38
CA ARG A 187 -12.51 2.96 14.41
C ARG A 187 -11.73 1.66 14.41
N SER A 188 -11.34 1.14 13.24
CA SER A 188 -10.57 -0.10 13.17
C SER A 188 -9.21 0.04 13.81
N LEU A 189 -8.53 1.18 13.59
CA LEU A 189 -7.24 1.49 14.20
C LEU A 189 -7.34 1.74 15.71
N LEU A 190 -8.36 2.48 16.15
CA LEU A 190 -8.51 2.93 17.54
C LEU A 190 -9.09 1.85 18.46
N GLU A 191 -10.12 1.15 17.99
CA GLU A 191 -10.84 0.15 18.78
C GLU A 191 -10.30 -1.28 18.57
N LYS A 192 -9.37 -1.47 17.62
CA LYS A 192 -8.72 -2.76 17.30
C LYS A 192 -9.73 -3.84 16.87
N LYS A 193 -10.69 -3.46 16.04
CA LYS A 193 -11.74 -4.33 15.51
C LYS A 193 -11.85 -4.15 14.00
N GLU A 194 -12.24 -5.18 13.29
CA GLU A 194 -12.39 -5.13 11.84
C GLU A 194 -13.72 -4.47 11.47
N TYR A 195 -13.69 -3.19 11.08
CA TYR A 195 -14.88 -2.47 10.62
C TYR A 195 -14.92 -2.23 9.11
N LEU A 196 -13.80 -2.38 8.39
CA LEU A 196 -13.71 -2.14 6.95
C LEU A 196 -14.52 -3.19 6.16
N TYR A 197 -14.46 -4.45 6.59
CA TYR A 197 -15.25 -5.54 6.01
C TYR A 197 -16.58 -5.82 6.74
N SER A 198 -16.89 -5.10 7.82
CA SER A 198 -18.08 -5.41 8.61
C SER A 198 -19.38 -5.08 7.84
N ASN A 199 -20.17 -6.14 7.61
CA ASN A 199 -21.45 -6.14 6.91
C ASN A 199 -22.60 -5.66 7.80
N THR A 200 -22.53 -4.45 8.33
CA THR A 200 -23.59 -3.97 9.24
C THR A 200 -24.82 -3.42 8.51
N ASP A 201 -24.75 -3.16 7.20
CA ASP A 201 -25.93 -2.80 6.40
C ASP A 201 -25.80 -3.29 4.94
N VAL A 202 -26.81 -4.02 4.45
CA VAL A 202 -26.90 -4.50 3.04
C VAL A 202 -26.79 -3.34 2.04
N GLN A 203 -27.27 -2.15 2.43
CA GLN A 203 -27.20 -0.94 1.61
C GLN A 203 -25.77 -0.40 1.44
N ASP A 204 -24.89 -0.61 2.41
CA ASP A 204 -23.49 -0.16 2.30
C ASP A 204 -22.70 -1.08 1.37
N ILE A 205 -22.99 -2.39 1.39
CA ILE A 205 -22.36 -3.38 0.50
C ILE A 205 -22.70 -3.09 -0.96
N GLU A 206 -23.99 -2.88 -1.27
CA GLU A 206 -24.42 -2.52 -2.63
C GLU A 206 -23.75 -1.22 -3.09
N ARG A 207 -23.65 -0.23 -2.21
CA ARG A 207 -23.02 1.05 -2.53
C ARG A 207 -21.51 0.92 -2.79
N PHE A 208 -20.79 0.17 -1.96
CA PHE A 208 -19.36 -0.08 -2.14
C PHE A 208 -19.07 -0.89 -3.40
N SER A 209 -19.95 -1.83 -3.73
CA SER A 209 -19.88 -2.61 -4.98
C SER A 209 -20.09 -1.72 -6.20
N ILE A 210 -21.06 -0.80 -6.18
CA ILE A 210 -21.34 0.14 -7.28
C ILE A 210 -20.19 1.14 -7.49
N GLU A 211 -19.61 1.65 -6.42
CA GLU A 211 -18.53 2.65 -6.49
C GLU A 211 -17.14 2.01 -6.71
N ASN A 212 -17.05 0.67 -6.79
CA ASN A 212 -15.81 -0.08 -7.03
C ASN A 212 -14.66 0.31 -6.08
N ILE A 213 -14.96 0.36 -4.76
CA ILE A 213 -13.98 0.80 -3.75
C ILE A 213 -13.15 -0.34 -3.15
N ALA A 214 -13.31 -1.57 -3.62
CA ALA A 214 -12.69 -2.77 -3.06
C ALA A 214 -11.16 -2.64 -2.90
N LYS A 215 -10.49 -2.13 -3.94
CA LYS A 215 -9.03 -1.88 -3.90
C LYS A 215 -8.59 -0.93 -2.77
N TYR A 216 -9.43 0.05 -2.42
CA TYR A 216 -9.14 0.99 -1.35
C TYR A 216 -9.34 0.35 0.02
N ILE A 217 -10.36 -0.50 0.16
CA ILE A 217 -10.59 -1.30 1.35
C ILE A 217 -9.40 -2.23 1.59
N GLU A 218 -8.88 -2.90 0.56
CA GLU A 218 -7.72 -3.78 0.65
C GLU A 218 -6.48 -3.06 1.18
N VAL A 219 -6.17 -1.88 0.61
CA VAL A 219 -5.06 -1.02 1.06
C VAL A 219 -5.21 -0.63 2.53
N LEU A 220 -6.38 -0.13 2.92
CA LEU A 220 -6.62 0.33 4.30
C LEU A 220 -6.62 -0.84 5.30
N ALA A 221 -7.17 -1.99 4.92
CA ALA A 221 -7.21 -3.19 5.74
C ALA A 221 -5.81 -3.72 6.03
N LYS A 222 -4.89 -3.64 5.06
CA LYS A 222 -3.51 -4.05 5.27
C LYS A 222 -2.84 -3.22 6.37
N VAL A 223 -3.10 -1.91 6.40
CA VAL A 223 -2.57 -1.02 7.43
C VAL A 223 -3.16 -1.37 8.80
N VAL A 224 -4.48 -1.57 8.89
CA VAL A 224 -5.15 -1.98 10.13
C VAL A 224 -4.55 -3.28 10.68
N GLU A 225 -4.32 -4.27 9.81
CA GLU A 225 -3.71 -5.55 10.19
C GLU A 225 -2.30 -5.35 10.77
N ILE A 226 -1.44 -4.59 10.08
CA ILE A 226 -0.06 -4.36 10.51
C ILE A 226 -0.04 -3.59 11.83
N VAL A 227 -0.79 -2.50 11.93
CA VAL A 227 -0.88 -1.69 13.15
C VAL A 227 -1.44 -2.50 14.31
N GLY A 228 -2.46 -3.34 14.06
CA GLY A 228 -3.05 -4.22 15.05
C GLY A 228 -2.04 -5.19 15.67
N ARG A 229 -1.22 -5.85 14.84
CA ARG A 229 -0.17 -6.78 15.28
C ARG A 229 0.91 -6.10 16.14
N LEU A 230 1.31 -4.89 15.79
CA LEU A 230 2.38 -4.17 16.51
C LEU A 230 1.98 -3.76 17.95
N HIS A 231 0.69 -3.73 18.27
CA HIS A 231 0.20 -3.39 19.60
C HIS A 231 -0.08 -4.61 20.49
N THR A 232 0.04 -5.83 19.97
CA THR A 232 -0.12 -7.07 20.75
C THR A 232 1.18 -7.61 21.32
N ASP A 233 2.34 -7.09 20.87
CA ASP A 233 3.67 -7.51 21.30
C ASP A 233 4.18 -6.75 22.56
N VAL A 234 3.26 -6.20 23.37
CA VAL A 234 3.56 -5.49 24.64
C VAL A 234 2.92 -6.20 25.82
#